data_AF-A0A8T1XE94-F1
#
_entry.id   AF-A0A8T1XE94-F1
#
_cell.length_a   1.000
_cell.length_b   1.000
_cell.length_c   1.000
_cell.angle_alpha   90.00
_cell.angle_beta   90.00
_cell.angle_gamma   90.00
#
_symmetry.space_group_name_H-M   'P 1'
#
loop_
_entity.id
_entity.type
_entity.pdbx_description
1 polymer ?
#
loop_
_entity_poly.entity_id
_entity_poly.type
_entity_poly.pdbx_seq_one_letter_code
_entity_poly.pdbx_strand_id
1 'polypeptide(L)'
;MYNLVLFRMLCRTGLISLELLTKSHRAQLEILVALKAGRSDFLLMDNSISSSHLAEIYMNMRCKNLSCRVLLPVDECDCRVCSRKDGFCSACMCLVCSNFDMASNTCSWVGCDVCLHWCHTDCGIRESYIRNGINASGAPGMTEMQFHCVACNHPSEMFGFVKEVFLNFAREWKFERFCKELEYVNKYFIKQRL
;
A
#
# COMPACT_ATOMS: atom_id res chain seq x y z
N MET A 1 -13.37 -20.00 -31.40
CA MET A 1 -13.69 -20.27 -29.98
C MET A 1 -12.93 -19.39 -28.99
N TYR A 2 -11.72 -18.89 -29.27
CA TYR A 2 -10.93 -18.07 -28.33
C TYR A 2 -11.49 -16.67 -28.02
N ASN A 3 -12.33 -16.09 -28.89
CA ASN A 3 -12.95 -14.78 -28.68
C ASN A 3 -14.18 -14.78 -27.75
N LEU A 4 -14.77 -15.94 -27.44
CA LEU A 4 -16.01 -15.99 -26.66
C LEU A 4 -15.78 -15.81 -25.16
N VAL A 5 -14.60 -16.16 -24.64
CA VAL A 5 -14.30 -16.10 -23.20
C VAL A 5 -14.06 -14.67 -22.76
N LEU A 6 -13.24 -13.91 -23.49
CA LEU A 6 -13.00 -12.49 -23.21
C LEU A 6 -14.30 -11.68 -23.33
N PHE A 7 -15.10 -11.92 -24.38
CA PHE A 7 -16.40 -11.27 -24.56
C PHE A 7 -17.42 -11.66 -23.46
N ARG A 8 -17.46 -12.93 -23.04
CA ARG A 8 -18.32 -13.36 -21.91
C ARG A 8 -17.87 -12.80 -20.56
N MET A 9 -16.57 -12.68 -20.33
CA MET A 9 -16.01 -12.10 -19.09
C MET A 9 -16.22 -10.58 -19.03
N LEU A 10 -16.19 -9.89 -20.17
CA LEU A 10 -16.47 -8.45 -20.27
C LEU A 10 -17.98 -8.13 -20.21
N CYS A 11 -18.86 -8.98 -20.75
CA CYS A 11 -20.30 -8.70 -20.84
C CYS A 11 -21.15 -9.19 -19.66
N ARG A 12 -20.63 -10.04 -18.76
CA ARG A 12 -21.36 -10.49 -17.56
C ARG A 12 -20.50 -10.36 -16.31
N THR A 13 -20.53 -9.17 -15.72
CA THR A 13 -19.83 -8.79 -14.48
C THR A 13 -20.16 -9.64 -13.24
N GLY A 14 -21.14 -10.56 -13.33
CA GLY A 14 -21.61 -11.38 -12.19
C GLY A 14 -21.25 -12.87 -12.20
N LEU A 15 -20.45 -13.39 -13.15
CA LEU A 15 -20.18 -14.84 -13.28
C LEU A 15 -18.69 -15.23 -13.22
N ILE A 16 -17.79 -14.30 -12.90
CA ILE A 16 -16.35 -14.61 -12.85
C ILE A 16 -16.04 -15.29 -11.51
N SER A 17 -15.76 -16.60 -11.56
CA SER A 17 -15.31 -17.40 -10.41
C SER A 17 -13.82 -17.72 -10.50
N LEU A 18 -13.21 -18.04 -9.36
CA LEU A 18 -11.81 -18.49 -9.30
C LEU A 18 -11.58 -19.73 -10.20
N GLU A 19 -12.52 -20.68 -10.16
CA GLU A 19 -12.46 -21.88 -11.00
C GLU A 19 -12.43 -21.55 -12.50
N LEU A 20 -13.28 -20.60 -12.94
CA LEU A 20 -13.33 -20.16 -14.33
C LEU A 20 -12.02 -19.49 -14.73
N LEU A 21 -11.46 -18.63 -13.87
CA LEU A 21 -10.20 -17.94 -14.12
C LEU A 21 -9.03 -18.91 -14.25
N THR A 22 -8.92 -19.88 -13.34
CA THR A 22 -7.83 -20.87 -13.34
C THR A 22 -7.87 -21.77 -14.59
N LYS A 23 -9.06 -22.02 -15.16
CA LYS A 23 -9.24 -22.77 -16.41
C LYS A 23 -9.08 -21.92 -17.68
N SER A 24 -8.96 -20.60 -17.56
CA SER A 24 -8.86 -19.68 -18.70
C SER A 24 -7.47 -19.71 -19.35
N HIS A 25 -7.39 -19.30 -20.60
CA HIS A 25 -6.10 -19.16 -21.28
C HIS A 25 -5.24 -18.11 -20.57
N ARG A 26 -3.96 -18.42 -20.32
CA ARG A 26 -3.04 -17.58 -19.55
C ARG A 26 -3.01 -16.13 -20.02
N ALA A 27 -2.81 -15.90 -21.32
CA ALA A 27 -2.76 -14.54 -21.87
C ALA A 27 -4.05 -13.72 -21.63
N GLN A 28 -5.22 -14.37 -21.62
CA GLN A 28 -6.48 -13.68 -21.30
C GLN A 28 -6.51 -13.27 -19.82
N LEU A 29 -6.04 -14.15 -18.94
CA LEU A 29 -5.95 -13.88 -17.52
C LEU A 29 -4.94 -12.77 -17.21
N GLU A 30 -3.78 -12.76 -17.86
CA GLU A 30 -2.78 -11.69 -17.75
C GLU A 30 -3.37 -10.33 -18.16
N ILE A 31 -4.11 -10.27 -19.29
CA ILE A 31 -4.81 -9.06 -19.73
C ILE A 31 -5.85 -8.62 -18.69
N LEU A 32 -6.66 -9.55 -18.17
CA LEU A 32 -7.70 -9.23 -17.18
C LEU A 32 -7.10 -8.70 -15.87
N VAL A 33 -6.01 -9.31 -15.39
CA VAL A 33 -5.30 -8.86 -14.19
C VAL A 33 -4.65 -7.51 -14.44
N ALA A 34 -3.98 -7.32 -15.58
CA ALA A 34 -3.35 -6.04 -15.95
C ALA A 34 -4.36 -4.89 -15.95
N LEU A 35 -5.53 -5.10 -16.57
CA LEU A 35 -6.62 -4.14 -16.61
C LEU A 35 -7.19 -3.85 -15.22
N LYS A 36 -7.45 -4.89 -14.41
CA LYS A 36 -8.01 -4.73 -13.06
C LYS A 36 -7.03 -4.04 -12.11
N ALA A 37 -5.76 -4.42 -12.16
CA ALA A 37 -4.72 -3.88 -11.31
C ALA A 37 -4.25 -2.48 -11.75
N GLY A 38 -4.54 -2.10 -13.01
CA GLY A 38 -4.05 -0.87 -13.63
C GLY A 38 -2.54 -0.92 -13.89
N ARG A 39 -1.97 -2.09 -14.19
CA ARG A 39 -0.53 -2.26 -14.39
C ARG A 39 -0.21 -3.15 -15.59
N SER A 40 0.66 -2.67 -16.49
CA SER A 40 1.07 -3.40 -17.69
C SER A 40 2.17 -4.43 -17.45
N ASP A 41 2.81 -4.41 -16.28
CA ASP A 41 3.86 -5.37 -15.92
C ASP A 41 3.36 -6.82 -15.96
N PHE A 42 2.07 -7.04 -15.66
CA PHE A 42 1.41 -8.36 -15.81
C PHE A 42 1.43 -8.93 -17.24
N LEU A 43 1.66 -8.11 -18.28
CA LEU A 43 1.75 -8.54 -19.68
C LEU A 43 3.19 -8.89 -20.10
N LEU A 44 4.18 -8.48 -19.30
CA LEU A 44 5.61 -8.64 -19.58
C LEU A 44 6.24 -9.75 -18.73
N MET A 45 5.43 -10.48 -17.98
CA MET A 45 5.90 -11.52 -17.07
C MET A 45 6.36 -12.76 -17.83
N ASP A 46 7.41 -13.39 -17.30
CA ASP A 46 7.73 -14.77 -17.66
C ASP A 46 6.76 -15.76 -16.98
N ASN A 47 6.92 -17.04 -17.27
CA ASN A 47 6.08 -18.10 -16.72
C ASN A 47 6.35 -18.41 -15.23
N SER A 48 7.03 -17.53 -14.47
CA SER A 48 7.35 -17.74 -13.05
C SER A 48 6.16 -17.71 -12.10
N ILE A 49 5.03 -17.11 -12.52
CA ILE A 49 3.79 -17.03 -11.73
C ILE A 49 2.72 -17.92 -12.34
N SER A 50 2.04 -18.72 -11.52
CA SER A 50 1.00 -19.65 -11.98
C SER A 50 -0.32 -18.95 -12.34
N SER A 51 -1.15 -19.59 -13.17
CA SER A 51 -2.50 -19.08 -13.46
C SER A 51 -3.39 -19.00 -12.22
N SER A 52 -3.23 -19.91 -11.25
CA SER A 52 -3.95 -19.81 -9.96
C SER A 52 -3.60 -18.52 -9.22
N HIS A 53 -2.31 -18.16 -9.19
CA HIS A 53 -1.85 -16.95 -8.53
C HIS A 53 -2.43 -15.69 -9.21
N LEU A 54 -2.44 -15.64 -10.55
CA LEU A 54 -3.06 -14.55 -11.30
C LEU A 54 -4.58 -14.47 -11.06
N ALA A 55 -5.26 -15.62 -11.00
CA ALA A 55 -6.68 -15.71 -10.68
C ALA A 55 -6.99 -15.18 -9.27
N GLU A 56 -6.16 -15.52 -8.28
CA GLU A 56 -6.28 -15.02 -6.90
C GLU A 56 -6.08 -13.50 -6.81
N ILE A 57 -5.11 -12.94 -7.55
CA ILE A 57 -4.93 -11.49 -7.66
C ILE A 57 -6.18 -10.85 -8.28
N TYR A 58 -6.71 -11.42 -9.37
CA TYR A 58 -7.93 -10.91 -10.00
C TYR A 58 -9.12 -10.91 -9.03
N MET A 59 -9.22 -11.92 -8.18
CA MET A 59 -10.27 -12.06 -7.16
C MET A 59 -10.00 -11.25 -5.88
N ASN A 60 -8.94 -10.42 -5.84
CA ASN A 60 -8.51 -9.65 -4.67
C ASN A 60 -8.20 -10.51 -3.43
N MET A 61 -7.86 -11.79 -3.62
CA MET A 61 -7.49 -12.71 -2.53
C MET A 61 -5.98 -12.75 -2.28
N ARG A 62 -5.19 -12.18 -3.19
CA ARG A 62 -3.73 -12.10 -3.09
C ARG A 62 -3.24 -10.72 -3.51
N CYS A 63 -2.16 -10.27 -2.87
CA CYS A 63 -1.53 -8.99 -3.18
C CYS A 63 -1.12 -8.90 -4.65
N LYS A 64 -1.44 -7.76 -5.28
CA LYS A 64 -1.05 -7.46 -6.67
C LYS A 64 0.44 -7.09 -6.83
N ASN A 65 1.18 -6.94 -5.73
CA ASN A 65 2.64 -6.82 -5.75
C ASN A 65 3.26 -8.23 -5.82
N LEU A 66 3.84 -8.56 -6.97
CA LEU A 66 4.43 -9.87 -7.24
C LEU A 66 5.66 -10.20 -6.38
N SER A 67 6.28 -9.20 -5.74
CA SER A 67 7.33 -9.41 -4.74
C SER A 67 6.76 -9.71 -3.34
N CYS A 68 5.53 -9.26 -3.05
CA CYS A 68 4.90 -9.42 -1.74
C CYS A 68 4.17 -10.77 -1.62
N ARG A 69 3.36 -11.13 -2.63
CA ARG A 69 2.66 -12.43 -2.76
C ARG A 69 1.77 -12.86 -1.60
N VAL A 70 1.57 -12.07 -0.55
CA VAL A 70 0.73 -12.44 0.60
C VAL A 70 -0.75 -12.62 0.21
N LEU A 71 -1.44 -13.51 0.92
CA LEU A 71 -2.90 -13.61 0.85
C LEU A 71 -3.54 -12.39 1.53
N LEU A 72 -4.76 -12.06 1.12
CA LEU A 72 -5.51 -10.92 1.62
C LEU A 72 -6.81 -11.37 2.32
N PRO A 73 -7.20 -10.72 3.43
CA PRO A 73 -6.45 -9.69 4.14
C PRO A 73 -5.20 -10.25 4.84
N VAL A 74 -4.16 -9.42 4.99
CA VAL A 74 -2.94 -9.81 5.73
C VAL A 74 -3.30 -9.99 7.20
N ASP A 75 -2.74 -11.03 7.83
CA ASP A 75 -2.95 -11.38 9.23
C ASP A 75 -4.42 -11.49 9.66
N GLU A 76 -5.30 -11.86 8.72
CA GLU A 76 -6.76 -11.95 8.92
C GLU A 76 -7.39 -10.65 9.46
N CYS A 77 -6.76 -9.50 9.18
CA CYS A 77 -7.23 -8.20 9.65
C CYS A 77 -8.67 -7.89 9.19
N ASP A 78 -9.54 -7.55 10.14
CA ASP A 78 -10.97 -7.30 9.96
C ASP A 78 -11.34 -5.80 9.93
N CYS A 79 -10.34 -4.91 9.86
CA CYS A 79 -10.58 -3.47 9.85
C CYS A 79 -11.41 -3.04 8.63
N ARG A 80 -12.02 -1.84 8.69
CA ARG A 80 -12.88 -1.31 7.61
C ARG A 80 -12.18 -1.24 6.24
N VAL A 81 -10.86 -1.07 6.22
CA VAL A 81 -10.10 -1.01 4.96
C VAL A 81 -9.89 -2.43 4.40
N CYS A 82 -9.35 -3.34 5.21
CA CYS A 82 -9.06 -4.72 4.80
C CYS A 82 -10.32 -5.53 4.46
N SER A 83 -11.43 -5.30 5.18
CA SER A 83 -12.70 -6.00 4.96
C SER A 83 -13.40 -5.65 3.64
N ARG A 84 -12.99 -4.57 2.94
CA ARG A 84 -13.55 -4.20 1.62
C ARG A 84 -13.25 -5.22 0.53
N LYS A 85 -12.18 -6.02 0.68
CA LYS A 85 -11.73 -7.02 -0.31
C LYS A 85 -11.57 -6.40 -1.72
N ASP A 86 -11.08 -5.16 -1.76
CA ASP A 86 -10.82 -4.41 -3.00
C ASP A 86 -9.38 -4.61 -3.52
N GLY A 87 -8.61 -5.48 -2.87
CA GLY A 87 -7.23 -5.82 -3.25
C GLY A 87 -6.17 -5.00 -2.49
N PHE A 88 -6.56 -4.20 -1.50
CA PHE A 88 -5.63 -3.55 -0.59
C PHE A 88 -4.81 -4.57 0.22
N CYS A 89 -3.50 -4.34 0.31
CA CYS A 89 -2.55 -5.16 1.07
C CYS A 89 -1.83 -4.30 2.11
N SER A 90 -2.13 -4.49 3.39
CA SER A 90 -1.49 -3.74 4.49
C SER A 90 0.02 -3.99 4.61
N ALA A 91 0.53 -5.10 4.06
CA ALA A 91 1.96 -5.42 4.11
C ALA A 91 2.82 -4.57 3.16
N CYS A 92 2.27 -4.00 2.08
CA CYS A 92 3.09 -3.25 1.13
C CYS A 92 2.40 -2.08 0.42
N MET A 93 1.09 -1.88 0.60
CA MET A 93 0.34 -0.86 -0.14
C MET A 93 0.01 0.33 0.75
N CYS A 94 0.10 1.51 0.17
CA CYS A 94 -0.27 2.76 0.82
C CYS A 94 -1.79 2.81 1.01
N LEU A 95 -2.21 3.08 2.25
CA LEU A 95 -3.61 3.27 2.65
C LEU A 95 -4.39 4.28 1.80
N VAL A 96 -3.72 5.29 1.26
CA VAL A 96 -4.35 6.40 0.55
C VAL A 96 -4.50 6.11 -0.94
N CYS A 97 -3.42 5.67 -1.60
CA CYS A 97 -3.41 5.53 -3.07
C CYS A 97 -3.46 4.08 -3.55
N SER A 98 -3.42 3.08 -2.66
CA SER A 98 -3.40 1.66 -3.00
C SER A 98 -2.31 1.29 -4.02
N ASN A 99 -1.20 2.02 -3.99
CA ASN A 99 0.03 1.74 -4.72
C ASN A 99 1.12 1.30 -3.74
N PHE A 100 2.19 0.73 -4.27
CA PHE A 100 3.32 0.19 -3.53
C PHE A 100 4.60 0.53 -4.27
N ASP A 101 5.70 0.59 -3.53
CA ASP A 101 7.06 0.66 -4.04
C ASP A 101 7.91 -0.41 -3.34
N MET A 102 9.24 -0.35 -3.52
CA MET A 102 10.19 -1.26 -2.87
C MET A 102 10.97 -0.57 -1.75
N ALA A 103 10.48 0.56 -1.26
CA ALA A 103 11.16 1.30 -0.21
C ALA A 103 10.95 0.62 1.14
N SER A 104 12.01 0.57 1.93
CA SER A 104 12.04 0.01 3.29
C SER A 104 12.99 0.86 4.11
N ASN A 105 12.93 0.83 5.44
CA ASN A 105 13.87 1.56 6.32
C ASN A 105 13.98 3.04 5.92
N THR A 106 12.84 3.72 5.78
CA THR A 106 12.75 5.04 5.13
C THR A 106 11.66 5.87 5.79
N CYS A 107 11.84 7.18 5.76
CA CYS A 107 10.84 8.19 6.05
C CYS A 107 9.97 8.50 4.81
N SER A 108 10.08 7.79 3.68
CA SER A 108 9.12 7.96 2.57
C SER A 108 7.78 7.28 2.81
N TRP A 109 7.69 6.50 3.89
CA TRP A 109 6.49 5.83 4.39
C TRP A 109 6.30 6.15 5.87
N VAL A 110 5.05 6.20 6.30
CA VAL A 110 4.65 6.39 7.70
C VAL A 110 3.67 5.29 8.10
N GLY A 111 3.79 4.81 9.33
CA GLY A 111 2.96 3.73 9.86
C GLY A 111 2.13 4.19 11.04
N CYS A 112 0.95 3.59 11.20
CA CYS A 112 0.20 3.71 12.45
C CYS A 112 0.77 2.73 13.48
N ASP A 113 1.16 3.23 14.65
CA ASP A 113 1.67 2.46 15.80
C ASP A 113 0.63 1.55 16.47
N VAL A 114 -0.66 1.73 16.17
CA VAL A 114 -1.74 0.87 16.68
C VAL A 114 -2.10 -0.24 15.70
N CYS A 115 -2.45 0.12 14.46
CA CYS A 115 -2.99 -0.85 13.49
C CYS A 115 -1.98 -1.33 12.46
N LEU A 116 -0.74 -0.83 12.50
CA LEU A 116 0.37 -1.19 11.60
C LEU A 116 0.04 -1.04 10.11
N HIS A 117 -0.91 -0.17 9.76
CA HIS A 117 -1.16 0.20 8.38
C HIS A 117 -0.28 1.39 7.97
N TRP A 118 0.17 1.35 6.72
CA TRP A 118 1.17 2.28 6.21
C TRP A 118 0.62 3.19 5.12
N CYS A 119 1.20 4.39 5.02
CA CYS A 119 0.89 5.36 3.98
C CYS A 119 2.21 5.92 3.43
N HIS A 120 2.28 6.16 2.12
CA HIS A 120 3.34 7.02 1.58
C HIS A 120 3.26 8.39 2.25
N THR A 121 4.42 8.92 2.65
CA THR A 121 4.55 10.24 3.24
C THR A 121 3.88 11.32 2.39
N ASP A 122 4.21 11.38 1.10
CA ASP A 122 3.66 12.39 0.21
C ASP A 122 2.14 12.27 0.02
N CYS A 123 1.57 11.06 0.14
CA CYS A 123 0.13 10.88 0.13
C CYS A 123 -0.51 11.37 1.44
N GLY A 124 0.10 11.06 2.58
CA GLY A 124 -0.37 11.52 3.89
C GLY A 124 -0.34 13.04 4.01
N ILE A 125 0.70 13.69 3.48
CA ILE A 125 0.80 15.17 3.44
C ILE A 125 -0.26 15.75 2.51
N ARG A 126 -0.35 15.27 1.26
CA ARG A 126 -1.28 15.82 0.26
C ARG A 126 -2.73 15.76 0.72
N GLU A 127 -3.13 14.65 1.36
CA GLU A 127 -4.49 14.46 1.86
C GLU A 127 -4.68 14.95 3.32
N SER A 128 -3.69 15.64 3.90
CA SER A 128 -3.75 16.21 5.26
C SER A 128 -3.98 15.19 6.38
N TYR A 129 -3.52 13.95 6.18
CA TYR A 129 -3.41 12.93 7.23
C TYR A 129 -2.14 13.09 8.06
N ILE A 130 -1.10 13.72 7.52
CA ILE A 130 0.08 14.16 8.29
C ILE A 130 -0.09 15.65 8.55
N ARG A 131 -0.33 16.02 9.81
CA ARG A 131 -0.65 17.40 10.21
C ARG A 131 -0.34 17.65 11.69
N ASN A 132 -0.34 18.91 12.10
CA ASN A 132 -0.26 19.27 13.52
C ASN A 132 -1.54 18.83 14.27
N GLY A 133 -1.37 18.17 15.40
CA GLY A 133 -2.42 17.75 16.31
C GLY A 133 -2.09 18.06 17.77
N ILE A 134 -3.06 17.88 18.66
CA ILE A 134 -2.89 18.15 20.10
C ILE A 134 -2.00 17.05 20.69
N ASN A 135 -0.95 17.45 21.39
CA ASN A 135 -0.04 16.51 22.04
C ASN A 135 -0.77 15.69 23.12
N ALA A 136 -0.67 14.35 23.06
CA ALA A 136 -1.26 13.43 24.02
C ALA A 136 -0.64 13.50 25.43
N SER A 137 0.60 14.02 25.54
CA SER A 137 1.43 13.99 26.75
C SER A 137 1.52 15.30 27.56
N GLY A 138 0.72 16.32 27.21
CA GLY A 138 0.32 17.37 28.17
C GLY A 138 1.23 18.61 28.28
N ALA A 139 0.84 19.65 27.56
CA ALA A 139 0.83 21.04 28.01
C ALA A 139 -0.24 21.78 27.16
N PRO A 140 -1.18 22.54 27.75
CA PRO A 140 -2.18 23.26 26.98
C PRO A 140 -1.50 24.20 25.96
N GLY A 141 -1.80 24.01 24.67
CA GLY A 141 -1.29 24.86 23.59
C GLY A 141 -0.09 24.31 22.81
N MET A 142 0.46 23.14 23.16
CA MET A 142 1.52 22.49 22.38
C MET A 142 0.94 21.55 21.33
N THR A 143 1.15 21.87 20.05
CA THR A 143 0.84 20.96 18.93
C THR A 143 2.08 20.19 18.50
N GLU A 144 1.90 18.94 18.10
CA GLU A 144 2.95 18.10 17.51
C GLU A 144 2.53 17.58 16.13
N MET A 145 3.50 17.22 15.30
CA MET A 145 3.20 16.61 14.01
C MET A 145 2.74 15.17 14.22
N GLN A 146 1.57 14.82 13.69
CA GLN A 146 0.94 13.51 13.86
C GLN A 146 0.53 12.93 12.51
N PHE A 147 0.58 11.62 12.38
CA PHE A 147 -0.09 10.86 11.32
C PHE A 147 -1.44 10.35 11.83
N HIS A 148 -2.52 10.88 11.27
CA HIS A 148 -3.88 10.41 11.51
C HIS A 148 -4.19 9.25 10.58
N CYS A 149 -4.22 8.05 11.13
CA CYS A 149 -4.41 6.84 10.32
C CYS A 149 -5.78 6.80 9.65
N VAL A 150 -5.81 6.56 8.33
CA VAL A 150 -7.07 6.44 7.56
C VAL A 150 -7.91 5.24 8.00
N ALA A 151 -7.28 4.17 8.52
CA ALA A 151 -7.96 2.94 8.87
C ALA A 151 -8.64 3.00 10.25
N CYS A 152 -7.95 3.49 11.27
CA CYS A 152 -8.44 3.51 12.66
C CYS A 152 -8.61 4.91 13.26
N ASN A 153 -8.28 5.97 12.53
CA ASN A 153 -8.31 7.37 12.96
C ASN A 153 -7.41 7.70 14.17
N HIS A 154 -6.54 6.77 14.56
CA HIS A 154 -5.57 6.98 15.63
C HIS A 154 -4.51 8.01 15.19
N PRO A 155 -4.20 9.03 16.02
CA PRO A 155 -3.09 9.94 15.80
C PRO A 155 -1.79 9.31 16.30
N SER A 156 -0.91 8.91 15.38
CA SER A 156 0.44 8.42 15.70
C SER A 156 1.45 9.57 15.68
N GLU A 157 2.33 9.61 16.66
CA GLU A 157 3.34 10.66 16.83
C GLU A 157 4.49 10.51 15.81
N MET A 158 4.92 11.60 15.16
CA MET A 158 5.85 11.53 14.02
C MET A 158 7.33 11.68 14.35
N PHE A 159 7.70 12.44 15.40
CA PHE A 159 9.09 12.65 15.78
C PHE A 159 9.72 11.38 16.34
N GLY A 160 9.01 10.64 17.19
CA GLY A 160 9.41 9.31 17.66
C GLY A 160 9.63 8.34 16.50
N PHE A 161 8.69 8.26 15.57
CA PHE A 161 8.82 7.45 14.36
C PHE A 161 10.09 7.80 13.55
N VAL A 162 10.29 9.08 13.22
CA VAL A 162 11.48 9.53 12.47
C VAL A 162 12.77 9.24 13.24
N LYS A 163 12.78 9.50 14.55
CA LYS A 163 13.93 9.22 15.41
C LYS A 163 14.31 7.75 15.36
N GLU A 164 13.35 6.84 15.45
CA GLU A 164 13.60 5.39 15.39
C GLU A 164 14.15 4.96 14.03
N VAL A 165 13.60 5.48 12.93
CA VAL A 165 14.10 5.19 11.57
C VAL A 165 15.57 5.60 11.44
N PHE A 166 15.93 6.82 11.88
CA PHE A 166 17.31 7.28 11.80
C PHE A 166 18.25 6.51 12.74
N LEU A 167 17.85 6.25 13.98
CA LEU A 167 18.70 5.53 14.95
C LEU A 167 19.02 4.11 14.49
N ASN A 168 18.05 3.42 13.90
CA ASN A 168 18.22 2.03 13.50
C ASN A 168 18.91 1.87 12.14
N PHE A 169 18.68 2.78 11.18
CA PHE A 169 19.04 2.52 9.78
C PHE A 169 20.01 3.53 9.17
N ALA A 170 20.19 4.72 9.74
CA ALA A 170 20.99 5.77 9.10
C ALA A 170 22.47 5.38 8.89
N ARG A 171 23.01 4.49 9.72
CA ARG A 171 24.40 4.00 9.61
C ARG A 171 24.66 3.18 8.35
N GLU A 172 23.63 2.57 7.78
CA GLU A 172 23.72 1.72 6.59
C GLU A 172 23.45 2.50 5.29
N TRP A 173 22.97 3.74 5.41
CA TRP A 173 22.62 4.54 4.25
C TRP A 173 23.86 5.16 3.61
N LYS A 174 23.88 5.12 2.27
CA LYS A 174 24.76 6.00 1.50
C LYS A 174 24.34 7.46 1.67
N PHE A 175 25.27 8.37 1.41
CA PHE A 175 25.06 9.81 1.55
C PHE A 175 23.80 10.30 0.82
N GLU A 176 23.57 9.86 -0.42
CA GLU A 176 22.43 10.28 -1.23
C GLU A 176 21.09 9.87 -0.58
N ARG A 177 21.05 8.66 -0.01
CA ARG A 177 19.88 8.18 0.71
C ARG A 177 19.67 8.97 1.98
N PHE A 178 20.71 9.19 2.77
CA PHE A 178 20.63 10.00 3.99
C PHE A 178 20.08 11.41 3.71
N CYS A 179 20.57 12.09 2.67
CA CYS A 179 20.04 13.38 2.25
C CYS A 179 18.56 13.31 1.87
N LYS A 180 18.14 12.30 1.11
CA LYS A 180 16.73 12.10 0.73
C LYS A 180 15.82 11.86 1.94
N GLU A 181 16.28 11.11 2.94
CA GLU A 181 15.51 10.91 4.18
C GLU A 181 15.37 12.21 4.97
N LEU A 182 16.42 13.03 5.03
CA LEU A 182 16.34 14.36 5.63
C LEU A 182 15.38 15.31 4.89
N GLU A 183 15.25 15.19 3.57
CA GLU A 183 14.24 15.95 2.82
C GLU A 183 12.81 15.62 3.27
N TYR A 184 12.51 14.35 3.57
CA TYR A 184 11.22 13.98 4.16
C TYR A 184 11.05 14.58 5.56
N VAL A 185 12.09 14.56 6.40
CA VAL A 185 12.07 15.21 7.72
C VAL A 185 11.74 16.70 7.60
N ASN A 186 12.37 17.38 6.63
CA ASN A 186 12.09 18.80 6.36
C ASN A 186 10.65 19.04 5.88
N LYS A 187 10.08 18.13 5.08
CA LYS A 187 8.66 18.19 4.67
C LYS A 187 7.72 18.09 5.87
N TYR A 188 8.02 17.23 6.86
CA TYR A 188 7.20 17.08 8.07
C TYR A 188 7.22 18.33 8.94
N PHE A 189 8.41 18.73 9.39
CA PHE A 189 8.52 19.59 10.56
C PHE A 189 8.77 21.07 10.22
N ILE A 190 9.33 21.35 9.05
CA ILE A 190 9.73 22.71 8.67
C ILE A 190 8.66 23.34 7.77
N LYS A 191 8.22 22.63 6.73
CA LYS A 191 7.33 23.21 5.71
C LYS A 191 5.85 23.27 6.09
N GLN A 192 5.41 22.56 7.14
CA GLN A 192 4.01 22.60 7.60
C GLN A 192 3.74 23.60 8.74
N ARG A 193 4.73 24.41 9.12
CA ARG A 193 4.60 25.46 10.15
C ARG A 193 4.27 26.85 9.58
N LEU A 194 4.10 26.95 8.26
CA LEU A 194 3.67 28.14 7.51
C LEU A 194 2.24 27.93 7.03
#